data_AF-A0A7S4I8K1-F1
#
_entry.id   AF-A0A7S4I8K1-F1
#
_cell.length_a   1.000
_cell.length_b   1.000
_cell.length_c   1.000
_cell.angle_alpha   90.00
_cell.angle_beta   90.00
_cell.angle_gamma   90.00
#
_symmetry.space_group_name_H-M   'P 1'
#
loop_
_entity.id
_entity.type
_entity.pdbx_description
1 polymer ?
#
loop_
_entity_poly.entity_id
_entity_poly.type
_entity_poly.pdbx_seq_one_letter_code
_entity_poly.pdbx_strand_id
1 'polypeptide(L)'
;MLEFIDPYEHNSKEDLGVPGRRWRASEIRLKSHSDLQKLWVVLMKERNMLHTARHMHKKRGTDMPYPERIQKVQKSMAVIKRVLAERENRRKLRKKLITLYQHNNPTFNTKGWSQDAAGLWGQAESKATEEQSGATSTQ
;
A
#
# COMPACT_ATOMS: atom_id res chain seq x y z
N MET A 1 23.68 -23.26 2.65
CA MET A 1 22.92 -24.53 2.57
C MET A 1 21.84 -24.63 3.66
N LEU A 2 22.02 -24.01 4.84
CA LEU A 2 21.03 -24.01 5.94
C LEU A 2 19.75 -23.20 5.68
N GLU A 3 19.71 -22.32 4.67
CA GLU A 3 18.53 -21.47 4.37
C GLU A 3 17.27 -22.25 3.92
N PHE A 4 17.39 -23.55 3.65
CA PHE A 4 16.29 -24.37 3.12
C PHE A 4 15.82 -25.47 4.09
N ILE A 5 16.35 -25.49 5.31
CA ILE A 5 15.95 -26.44 6.35
C ILE A 5 14.94 -25.74 7.26
N ASP A 6 13.84 -26.41 7.55
CA ASP A 6 12.80 -25.89 8.43
C ASP A 6 13.34 -25.75 9.87
N PRO A 7 13.26 -24.57 10.51
CA PRO A 7 13.66 -24.39 11.90
C PRO A 7 12.96 -25.36 12.86
N TYR A 8 11.71 -25.74 12.57
CA TYR A 8 10.94 -26.71 13.36
C TYR A 8 11.49 -28.15 13.25
N GLU A 9 12.35 -28.45 12.28
CA GLU A 9 13.05 -29.75 12.16
C GLU A 9 14.44 -29.74 12.83
N HIS A 10 15.19 -28.63 12.74
CA HIS A 10 16.59 -28.57 13.17
C HIS A 10 16.79 -28.19 14.65
N ASN A 11 15.96 -27.29 15.20
CA ASN A 11 16.11 -26.77 16.56
C ASN A 11 15.05 -27.36 17.51
N SER A 12 14.98 -28.69 17.62
CA SER A 12 14.01 -29.38 18.50
C SER A 12 14.08 -29.00 19.99
N LYS A 13 15.13 -28.28 20.41
CA LYS A 13 15.34 -27.79 21.79
C LYS A 13 14.87 -26.36 22.03
N GLU A 14 14.61 -25.56 21.00
CA GLU A 14 14.09 -24.20 21.15
C GLU A 14 12.57 -24.19 20.87
N ASP A 15 11.79 -23.69 21.82
CA ASP A 15 10.36 -23.46 21.59
C ASP A 15 10.19 -22.26 20.65
N LEU A 16 10.15 -22.54 19.34
CA LEU A 16 9.93 -21.55 18.29
C LEU A 16 8.52 -20.94 18.31
N GLY A 17 7.63 -21.45 19.16
CA GLY A 17 6.26 -21.00 19.30
C GLY A 17 5.39 -21.34 18.08
N VAL A 18 4.17 -20.79 18.08
CA VAL A 18 3.18 -21.02 17.01
C VAL A 18 3.48 -20.11 15.81
N PRO A 19 3.43 -20.63 14.56
CA PRO A 19 3.64 -19.81 13.38
C PRO A 19 2.65 -18.64 13.26
N GLY A 20 3.21 -17.47 12.93
CA GLY A 20 2.47 -16.21 12.88
C GLY A 20 1.36 -16.12 11.83
N ARG A 21 0.71 -14.95 11.83
CA ARG A 21 -0.41 -14.60 10.95
C ARG A 21 0.07 -14.23 9.55
N ARG A 22 -0.76 -14.47 8.52
CA ARG A 22 -0.53 -13.99 7.14
C ARG A 22 -0.61 -12.46 7.01
N TRP A 23 0.00 -11.90 5.98
CA TRP A 23 -0.10 -10.48 5.62
C TRP A 23 -1.52 -10.10 5.14
N ARG A 24 -2.04 -8.93 5.59
CA ARG A 24 -3.30 -8.33 5.10
C ARG A 24 -3.05 -7.35 3.98
N ALA A 25 -4.04 -7.16 3.12
CA ALA A 25 -3.99 -6.16 2.06
C ALA A 25 -3.82 -4.73 2.59
N SER A 26 -4.43 -4.41 3.73
CA SER A 26 -4.24 -3.10 4.39
C SER A 26 -2.77 -2.83 4.74
N GLU A 27 -2.08 -3.82 5.31
CA GLU A 27 -0.67 -3.72 5.71
C GLU A 27 0.25 -3.57 4.49
N ILE A 28 0.01 -4.37 3.44
CA ILE A 28 0.79 -4.35 2.20
C ILE A 28 0.63 -3.02 1.45
N ARG A 29 -0.55 -2.38 1.51
CA ARG A 29 -0.78 -1.07 0.85
C ARG A 29 0.07 0.05 1.41
N LEU A 30 0.47 -0.03 2.69
CA LEU A 30 1.28 0.98 3.37
C LEU A 30 2.79 0.86 3.07
N LYS A 31 3.23 -0.22 2.41
CA LYS A 31 4.66 -0.47 2.16
C LYS A 31 5.15 0.14 0.84
N SER A 32 6.42 0.56 0.80
CA SER A 32 7.08 1.04 -0.42
C SER A 32 7.26 -0.07 -1.46
N HIS A 33 7.50 0.27 -2.73
CA HIS A 33 7.74 -0.75 -3.76
C HIS A 33 9.02 -1.57 -3.48
N SER A 34 10.08 -0.91 -2.97
CA SER A 34 11.33 -1.59 -2.59
C SER A 34 11.12 -2.58 -1.45
N ASP A 35 10.34 -2.22 -0.43
CA ASP A 35 10.06 -3.13 0.69
C ASP A 35 9.21 -4.32 0.26
N LEU A 36 8.27 -4.12 -0.67
CA LEU A 36 7.50 -5.22 -1.24
C LEU A 36 8.38 -6.20 -2.01
N GLN A 37 9.39 -5.71 -2.73
CA GLN A 37 10.36 -6.56 -3.43
C GLN A 37 11.20 -7.38 -2.44
N LYS A 38 11.69 -6.75 -1.36
CA LYS A 38 12.42 -7.46 -0.29
C LYS A 38 11.55 -8.51 0.39
N LEU A 39 10.32 -8.14 0.76
CA LEU A 39 9.35 -9.04 1.36
C LEU A 39 9.02 -10.23 0.43
N TRP A 40 8.90 -9.98 -0.86
CA TRP A 40 8.68 -11.03 -1.85
C TRP A 40 9.80 -12.08 -1.84
N VAL A 41 11.05 -11.65 -1.77
CA VAL A 41 12.21 -12.56 -1.69
C VAL A 41 12.16 -13.39 -0.40
N VAL A 42 11.84 -12.77 0.75
CA VAL A 42 11.70 -13.49 2.02
C VAL A 42 10.58 -14.56 1.93
N LEU A 43 9.42 -14.20 1.40
CA LEU A 43 8.31 -15.14 1.21
C LEU A 43 8.64 -16.26 0.21
N MET A 44 9.45 -15.97 -0.81
CA MET A 44 9.93 -16.99 -1.74
C MET A 44 10.86 -18.00 -1.07
N LYS A 45 11.80 -17.52 -0.24
CA LYS A 45 12.70 -18.41 0.52
C LYS A 45 11.90 -19.32 1.45
N GLU A 46 10.98 -18.75 2.22
CA GLU A 46 10.06 -19.50 3.09
C GLU A 46 9.25 -20.54 2.31
N ARG A 47 8.63 -20.14 1.19
CA ARG A 47 7.85 -21.06 0.36
C ARG A 47 8.69 -22.23 -0.13
N ASN A 48 9.90 -21.97 -0.59
CA ASN A 48 10.80 -23.02 -1.09
C ASN A 48 11.23 -23.96 0.05
N MET A 49 11.58 -23.42 1.22
CA MET A 49 11.90 -24.19 2.43
C MET A 49 10.72 -25.11 2.81
N LEU A 50 9.50 -24.58 2.89
CA LEU A 50 8.31 -25.37 3.25
C LEU A 50 8.00 -26.48 2.23
N HIS A 51 8.28 -26.26 0.94
CA HIS A 51 8.12 -27.30 -0.07
C HIS A 51 9.14 -28.43 0.09
N THR A 52 10.39 -28.09 0.40
CA THR A 52 11.43 -29.08 0.71
C THR A 52 11.05 -29.89 1.95
N ALA A 53 10.65 -29.22 3.05
CA ALA A 53 10.20 -29.87 4.29
C ALA A 53 9.03 -30.82 4.03
N ARG A 54 7.99 -30.37 3.30
CA ARG A 54 6.85 -31.21 2.93
C ARG A 54 7.27 -32.45 2.14
N HIS A 55 8.20 -32.31 1.20
CA HIS A 55 8.71 -33.44 0.43
C HIS A 55 9.47 -34.44 1.32
N MET A 56 10.31 -33.93 2.22
CA MET A 56 11.07 -34.75 3.16
C MET A 56 10.17 -35.52 4.12
N HIS A 57 9.17 -34.86 4.71
CA HIS A 57 8.17 -35.49 5.56
C HIS A 57 7.38 -36.58 4.83
N LYS A 58 6.94 -36.29 3.59
CA LYS A 58 6.27 -37.29 2.73
C LYS A 58 7.16 -38.50 2.47
N LYS A 59 8.46 -38.30 2.20
CA LYS A 59 9.42 -39.40 1.97
C LYS A 59 9.68 -40.23 3.24
N ARG A 60 9.70 -39.58 4.40
CA ARG A 60 9.87 -40.22 5.72
C ARG A 60 8.58 -40.89 6.24
N GLY A 61 7.43 -40.65 5.61
CA GLY A 61 6.13 -41.12 6.11
C GLY A 61 5.69 -40.45 7.40
N THR A 62 6.12 -39.20 7.63
CA THR A 62 5.80 -38.41 8.84
C THR A 62 4.97 -37.19 8.46
N ASP A 63 4.18 -36.69 9.41
CA ASP A 63 3.42 -35.47 9.21
C ASP A 63 4.28 -34.22 9.38
N MET A 64 4.05 -33.23 8.53
CA MET A 64 4.73 -31.94 8.58
C MET A 64 4.15 -31.07 9.70
N PRO A 65 4.99 -30.43 10.53
CA PRO A 65 4.52 -29.45 11.50
C PRO A 65 3.95 -28.21 10.78
N TYR A 66 2.76 -27.79 11.20
CA TYR A 66 2.07 -26.59 10.71
C TYR A 66 1.98 -26.49 9.16
N PRO A 67 1.25 -27.41 8.50
CA PRO A 67 1.12 -27.43 7.04
C PRO A 67 0.37 -26.20 6.50
N GLU A 68 -0.39 -25.50 7.34
CA GLU A 68 -1.14 -24.30 6.96
C GLU A 68 -0.22 -23.09 6.66
N ARG A 69 1.05 -23.12 7.10
CA ARG A 69 2.07 -22.13 6.73
C ARG A 69 2.19 -21.96 5.22
N ILE A 70 2.14 -23.05 4.46
CA ILE A 70 2.19 -23.02 2.99
C ILE A 70 1.07 -22.13 2.44
N GLN A 71 -0.16 -22.33 2.92
CA GLN A 71 -1.31 -21.52 2.49
C GLN A 71 -1.20 -20.06 2.96
N LYS A 72 -0.70 -19.81 4.19
CA LYS A 72 -0.48 -18.45 4.72
C LYS A 72 0.51 -17.67 3.85
N VAL A 73 1.60 -18.30 3.44
CA VAL A 73 2.62 -17.71 2.55
C VAL A 73 2.03 -17.44 1.16
N GLN A 74 1.35 -18.43 0.56
CA GLN A 74 0.72 -18.27 -0.76
C GLN A 74 -0.31 -17.12 -0.77
N LYS A 75 -1.16 -17.03 0.26
CA LYS A 75 -2.15 -15.94 0.39
C LYS A 75 -1.46 -14.59 0.55
N SER A 76 -0.36 -14.51 1.29
CA SER A 76 0.42 -13.27 1.44
C SER A 76 1.04 -12.83 0.10
N MET A 77 1.61 -13.77 -0.67
CA MET A 77 2.13 -13.49 -2.01
C MET A 77 1.04 -13.02 -2.97
N ALA A 78 -0.16 -13.62 -2.93
CA ALA A 78 -1.30 -13.21 -3.76
C ALA A 78 -1.75 -11.77 -3.44
N VAL A 79 -1.75 -11.39 -2.16
CA VAL A 79 -2.07 -10.02 -1.73
C VAL A 79 -1.04 -9.02 -2.28
N ILE A 80 0.26 -9.35 -2.26
CA ILE A 80 1.30 -8.49 -2.84
C ILE A 80 1.05 -8.29 -4.34
N LYS A 81 0.82 -9.37 -5.10
CA LYS A 81 0.51 -9.28 -6.53
C LYS A 81 -0.70 -8.39 -6.80
N ARG A 82 -1.77 -8.55 -6.01
CA ARG A 82 -2.98 -7.75 -6.13
C ARG A 82 -2.71 -6.26 -5.90
N VAL A 83 -1.98 -5.90 -4.85
CA VAL A 83 -1.65 -4.50 -4.56
C VAL A 83 -0.77 -3.89 -5.66
N LEU A 84 0.18 -4.65 -6.21
CA LEU A 84 0.99 -4.19 -7.35
C LEU A 84 0.13 -3.94 -8.60
N ALA A 85 -0.82 -4.82 -8.90
CA ALA A 85 -1.78 -4.63 -9.99
C ALA A 85 -2.68 -3.40 -9.77
N GLU A 86 -3.19 -3.21 -8.55
CA GLU A 86 -3.98 -2.01 -8.16
C GLU A 86 -3.18 -0.72 -8.40
N ARG A 87 -1.89 -0.69 -8.00
CA ARG A 87 -0.99 0.47 -8.19
C ARG A 87 -0.72 0.74 -9.66
N GLU A 88 -0.45 -0.30 -10.44
CA GLU A 88 -0.18 -0.19 -11.86
C GLU A 88 -1.41 0.32 -12.63
N ASN A 89 -2.59 -0.20 -12.31
CA ASN A 89 -3.85 0.28 -12.89
C ASN A 89 -4.10 1.76 -12.58
N ARG A 90 -3.86 2.18 -11.33
CA ARG A 90 -3.96 3.60 -10.94
C ARG A 90 -3.00 4.49 -11.73
N ARG A 91 -1.76 4.03 -11.92
CA ARG A 91 -0.75 4.74 -12.72
C ARG A 91 -1.17 4.87 -14.18
N LYS A 92 -1.69 3.79 -14.79
CA LYS A 92 -2.21 3.81 -16.17
C LYS A 92 -3.40 4.75 -16.32
N LEU A 93 -4.36 4.69 -15.40
CA LEU A 93 -5.54 5.56 -15.41
C LEU A 93 -5.13 7.05 -15.29
N ARG A 94 -4.22 7.38 -14.37
CA ARG A 94 -3.69 8.75 -14.23
C ARG A 94 -3.02 9.24 -15.51
N LYS A 95 -2.18 8.40 -16.14
CA LYS A 95 -1.54 8.75 -17.42
C LYS A 95 -2.59 9.01 -18.50
N LYS A 96 -3.57 8.11 -18.67
CA LYS A 96 -4.67 8.27 -19.63
C LYS A 96 -5.43 9.56 -19.39
N LEU A 97 -5.77 9.86 -18.14
CA LEU A 97 -6.48 11.08 -17.76
C LEU A 97 -5.68 12.34 -18.16
N ILE A 98 -4.39 12.40 -17.79
CA ILE A 98 -3.50 13.51 -18.16
C ILE A 98 -3.44 13.68 -19.68
N THR A 99 -3.25 12.58 -20.42
CA THR A 99 -3.20 12.61 -21.89
C THR A 99 -4.52 13.13 -22.47
N LEU A 100 -5.67 12.67 -21.96
CA LEU A 100 -6.99 13.15 -22.42
C LEU A 100 -7.15 14.66 -22.20
N TYR A 101 -6.75 15.19 -21.03
CA TYR A 101 -6.79 16.63 -20.76
C TYR A 101 -5.79 17.44 -21.59
N GLN A 102 -4.61 16.88 -21.89
CA GLN A 102 -3.61 17.54 -22.73
C GLN A 102 -4.06 17.70 -24.19
N HIS A 103 -4.81 16.72 -24.73
CA HIS A 103 -5.31 16.76 -26.11
C HIS A 103 -6.63 17.53 -26.25
N ASN A 104 -7.47 17.58 -25.19
CA ASN A 104 -8.72 18.34 -25.16
C ASN A 104 -8.56 19.71 -24.49
N ASN A 105 -7.48 20.43 -24.76
CA ASN A 105 -7.27 21.78 -24.21
C ASN A 105 -7.80 22.84 -25.22
N PRO A 106 -9.07 23.30 -25.16
CA PRO A 106 -9.26 24.74 -25.29
C PRO A 106 -8.47 25.32 -24.13
N THR A 107 -7.50 26.19 -24.42
CA THR A 107 -6.67 26.85 -23.41
C THR A 107 -7.49 27.09 -22.14
N PHE A 108 -7.02 26.57 -21.00
CA PHE A 108 -7.56 27.00 -19.72
C PHE A 108 -7.42 28.52 -19.72
N ASN A 109 -8.51 29.20 -20.07
CA ASN A 109 -8.52 30.63 -20.28
C ASN A 109 -8.47 31.25 -18.89
N THR A 110 -7.26 31.42 -18.39
CA THR A 110 -6.99 32.19 -17.18
C THR A 110 -7.49 33.63 -17.29
N LYS A 111 -7.87 34.13 -18.49
CA LYS A 111 -8.53 35.43 -18.63
C LYS A 111 -9.94 35.48 -18.04
N GLY A 112 -10.53 34.34 -17.64
CA GLY A 112 -11.78 34.31 -16.85
C GLY A 112 -11.59 34.40 -15.34
N TRP A 113 -10.34 34.29 -14.85
CA TRP A 113 -9.95 34.52 -13.46
C TRP A 113 -9.04 35.74 -13.34
N SER A 114 -9.26 36.74 -14.19
CA SER A 114 -8.45 37.95 -14.27
C SER A 114 -9.31 39.16 -13.88
N GLN A 115 -8.90 39.80 -12.78
CA GLN A 115 -9.33 41.10 -12.21
C GLN A 115 -10.49 41.10 -11.18
N ASP A 116 -11.54 40.30 -11.33
CA ASP A 116 -12.70 40.42 -10.41
C ASP A 116 -12.54 39.65 -9.09
N ALA A 117 -11.75 38.57 -9.07
CA ALA A 117 -11.58 37.75 -7.86
C ALA A 117 -10.81 38.50 -6.74
N ALA A 118 -9.81 39.30 -7.09
CA ALA A 118 -9.09 40.12 -6.11
C ALA A 118 -9.96 41.27 -5.56
N GLY A 119 -10.84 41.84 -6.41
CA GLY A 119 -11.81 42.86 -5.99
C GLY A 119 -12.88 42.32 -5.06
N LEU A 120 -13.35 41.08 -5.27
CA LEU A 120 -14.34 40.41 -4.41
C LEU A 120 -13.80 40.10 -3.00
N TRP A 121 -12.54 39.67 -2.89
CA TRP A 121 -11.90 39.49 -1.58
C TRP A 121 -11.65 40.83 -0.86
N GLY A 122 -11.22 41.87 -1.58
CA GLY A 122 -11.05 43.22 -1.00
C GLY A 122 -12.36 43.91 -0.60
N GLN A 123 -13.46 43.69 -1.33
CA GLN A 123 -14.80 44.21 -0.98
C GLN A 123 -15.41 43.50 0.23
N ALA A 124 -15.08 42.22 0.45
CA ALA A 124 -15.50 41.49 1.64
C ALA A 124 -14.75 41.94 2.90
N GLU A 125 -13.46 42.25 2.79
CA GLU A 125 -12.65 42.76 3.91
C GLU A 125 -13.05 44.19 4.33
N SER A 126 -13.38 45.06 3.36
CA SER A 126 -13.85 46.43 3.62
C SER A 126 -15.26 46.47 4.25
N LYS A 127 -16.18 45.61 3.80
CA LYS A 127 -17.49 45.45 4.46
C LYS A 127 -17.40 44.86 5.87
N ALA A 128 -16.50 43.90 6.10
CA ALA A 128 -16.28 43.31 7.43
C ALA A 128 -15.68 44.32 8.43
N THR A 129 -14.91 45.30 7.94
CA THR A 129 -14.31 46.36 8.76
C THR A 129 -15.25 47.55 9.00
N GLU A 130 -16.16 47.85 8.06
CA GLU A 130 -17.27 48.79 8.28
C GLU A 130 -18.31 48.26 9.28
N GLU A 131 -18.66 46.97 9.23
CA GLU A 131 -19.60 46.36 10.20
C GLU A 131 -19.03 46.33 11.64
N GLN A 132 -17.71 46.25 11.80
CA GLN A 132 -17.08 46.32 13.13
C GLN A 132 -16.91 47.75 13.67
N SER A 133 -16.77 48.76 12.81
CA SER A 133 -16.71 50.17 13.24
C SER A 133 -18.09 50.76 13.57
N GLY A 134 -19.16 50.25 12.93
CA GLY A 134 -20.55 50.60 13.29
C GLY A 134 -21.02 50.06 14.64
N ALA A 135 -20.41 48.97 15.12
CA ALA A 135 -20.77 48.34 16.40
C ALA A 135 -20.14 49.00 17.65
N THR A 136 -19.18 49.92 17.47
CA THR A 136 -18.45 50.57 18.59
C THR A 136 -18.88 52.01 18.87
N SER A 137 -19.85 52.56 18.13
CA SER A 137 -20.40 53.93 18.32
C SER A 137 -21.84 53.92 18.85
N THR A 138 -22.12 53.08 19.86
CA THR A 138 -23.31 53.21 20.71
C THR A 138 -22.94 52.78 22.12
N GLN A 139 -22.21 53.65 22.82
CA GLN A 139 -22.38 54.01 24.24
C GLN A 139 -21.34 55.06 24.64
#